data_AF-A0A353W3C6-F1
#
_entry.id   AF-A0A353W3C6-F1
#
_cell.length_a   1.000
_cell.length_b   1.000
_cell.length_c   1.000
_cell.angle_alpha   90.00
_cell.angle_beta   90.00
_cell.angle_gamma   90.00
#
_symmetry.space_group_name_H-M   'P 1'
#
loop_
_entity.id
_entity.type
_entity.pdbx_description
1 polymer ?
#
loop_
_entity_poly.entity_id
_entity_poly.type
_entity_poly.pdbx_seq_one_letter_code
_entity_poly.pdbx_strand_id
1 'polypeptide(L)'
;VKGMKGTASHVDNLVVKRPNGSEILLEMFGTPVEYNEGQSWGSSLVTFFDITLALITILRVYSTEDRPYRKTMSKQDAVSEIKRNFGTQFDPLMAKIFLDKEESIGTLMIKADELMNANKLRNRN
;
A
#
# COMPACT_ATOMS: atom_id res chain seq x y z
N VAL A 1 -16.04 -13.91 -16.81
CA VAL A 1 -17.25 -14.78 -16.90
C VAL A 1 -17.92 -15.04 -15.55
N LYS A 2 -17.18 -15.25 -14.43
CA LYS A 2 -17.79 -15.55 -13.10
C LYS A 2 -18.67 -14.44 -12.51
N GLY A 3 -18.25 -13.17 -12.61
CA GLY A 3 -19.07 -12.03 -12.16
C GLY A 3 -20.37 -11.85 -12.95
N MET A 4 -20.39 -12.24 -14.24
CA MET A 4 -21.61 -12.23 -15.07
C MET A 4 -22.54 -13.41 -14.80
N LYS A 5 -22.16 -14.32 -13.91
CA LYS A 5 -22.95 -15.49 -13.51
C LYS A 5 -23.47 -15.37 -12.06
N GLY A 6 -23.32 -14.21 -11.43
CA GLY A 6 -23.78 -14.01 -10.05
C GLY A 6 -23.04 -14.88 -9.05
N THR A 7 -21.80 -15.24 -9.35
CA THR A 7 -20.99 -16.09 -8.48
C THR A 7 -20.09 -15.22 -7.60
N ALA A 8 -19.98 -15.58 -6.33
CA ALA A 8 -18.97 -15.01 -5.46
C ALA A 8 -17.58 -15.37 -5.99
N SER A 9 -16.72 -14.36 -6.18
CA SER A 9 -15.38 -14.60 -6.70
C SER A 9 -14.41 -13.56 -6.18
N HIS A 10 -13.17 -13.98 -5.98
CA HIS A 10 -12.08 -13.10 -5.62
C HIS A 10 -10.94 -13.30 -6.63
N VAL A 11 -10.30 -12.20 -7.03
CA VAL A 11 -9.09 -12.22 -7.84
C VAL A 11 -8.04 -11.38 -7.15
N ASP A 12 -7.05 -12.08 -6.64
CA ASP A 12 -5.86 -11.54 -6.01
C ASP A 12 -4.79 -11.15 -7.02
N ASN A 13 -3.92 -10.21 -6.64
CA ASN A 13 -2.70 -9.85 -7.36
C ASN A 13 -2.91 -9.43 -8.82
N LEU A 14 -4.00 -8.72 -9.12
CA LEU A 14 -4.29 -8.27 -10.47
C LEU A 14 -3.37 -7.11 -10.85
N VAL A 15 -2.37 -7.36 -11.70
CA VAL A 15 -1.50 -6.31 -12.25
C VAL A 15 -2.17 -5.68 -13.46
N VAL A 16 -2.47 -4.39 -13.38
CA VAL A 16 -3.03 -3.60 -14.49
C VAL A 16 -1.96 -2.67 -15.05
N LYS A 17 -1.66 -2.82 -16.34
CA LYS A 17 -0.78 -1.92 -17.10
C LYS A 17 -1.57 -0.74 -17.64
N ARG A 18 -1.17 0.48 -17.28
CA ARG A 18 -1.74 1.72 -17.79
C ARG A 18 -1.11 2.10 -19.13
N PRO A 19 -1.79 2.90 -19.99
CA PRO A 19 -1.26 3.32 -21.29
C PRO A 19 0.07 4.07 -21.24
N ASN A 20 0.36 4.72 -20.11
CA ASN A 20 1.64 5.40 -19.86
C ASN A 20 2.78 4.46 -19.43
N GLY A 21 2.55 3.14 -19.41
CA GLY A 21 3.52 2.12 -19.02
C GLY A 21 3.63 1.85 -17.52
N SER A 22 2.94 2.61 -16.66
CA SER A 22 2.92 2.35 -15.22
C SER A 22 1.99 1.19 -14.86
N GLU A 23 2.31 0.47 -13.79
CA GLU A 23 1.50 -0.63 -13.26
C GLU A 23 0.76 -0.22 -11.98
N ILE A 24 -0.37 -0.85 -11.70
CA ILE A 24 -1.13 -0.78 -10.45
C ILE A 24 -1.55 -2.19 -10.07
N LEU A 25 -1.54 -2.50 -8.78
CA LEU A 25 -1.97 -3.79 -8.27
C LEU A 25 -3.35 -3.67 -7.65
N LEU A 26 -4.28 -4.48 -8.14
CA LEU A 26 -5.67 -4.49 -7.69
C LEU A 26 -6.03 -5.83 -7.06
N GLU A 27 -6.91 -5.76 -6.07
CA GLU A 27 -7.76 -6.88 -5.65
C GLU A 27 -9.17 -6.65 -6.19
N MET A 28 -9.82 -7.70 -6.68
CA MET A 28 -11.16 -7.62 -7.25
C MET A 28 -12.09 -8.62 -6.58
N PHE A 29 -13.21 -8.12 -6.05
CA PHE A 29 -14.25 -8.95 -5.44
C PHE A 29 -15.52 -8.89 -6.29
N GLY A 30 -16.10 -10.05 -6.54
CA GLY A 30 -17.43 -10.20 -7.11
C GLY A 30 -18.39 -10.66 -6.03
N THR A 31 -19.35 -9.82 -5.67
CA THR A 31 -20.40 -10.11 -4.70
C THR A 31 -21.72 -10.33 -5.43
N PRO A 32 -22.36 -11.51 -5.33
CA PRO A 32 -23.66 -11.77 -5.95
C PRO A 32 -24.69 -10.72 -5.51
N VAL A 33 -25.52 -10.24 -6.44
CA VAL A 33 -26.61 -9.32 -6.09
C VAL A 33 -27.89 -10.14 -5.89
N GLU A 34 -28.41 -10.12 -4.67
CA GLU A 34 -29.68 -10.76 -4.31
C GLU A 34 -30.86 -9.85 -4.62
N TYR A 35 -31.94 -10.44 -5.14
CA TYR A 35 -33.22 -9.74 -5.32
C TYR A 35 -34.20 -10.07 -4.20
N ASN A 36 -34.21 -11.33 -3.79
CA ASN A 36 -35.01 -11.90 -2.71
C ASN A 36 -34.11 -12.82 -1.88
N GLU A 37 -34.51 -13.18 -0.65
CA GLU A 37 -33.74 -14.10 0.21
C GLU A 37 -33.38 -15.38 -0.55
N GLY A 38 -32.08 -15.57 -0.80
CA GLY A 38 -31.53 -16.74 -1.50
C GLY A 38 -31.68 -16.75 -3.03
N GLN A 39 -32.23 -15.70 -3.65
CA GLN A 39 -32.42 -15.60 -5.10
C GLN A 39 -31.60 -14.45 -5.69
N SER A 40 -30.52 -14.78 -6.41
CA SER A 40 -29.63 -13.81 -7.05
C SER A 40 -30.08 -13.44 -8.47
N TRP A 41 -29.83 -12.20 -8.90
CA TRP A 41 -30.06 -11.69 -10.26
C TRP A 41 -29.23 -12.39 -11.35
N GLY A 42 -28.43 -13.40 -11.00
CA GLY A 42 -27.49 -14.05 -11.93
C GLY A 42 -26.31 -13.14 -12.30
N SER A 43 -26.10 -12.04 -11.58
CA SER A 43 -24.99 -11.10 -11.75
C SER A 43 -24.37 -10.72 -10.39
N SER A 44 -23.09 -10.36 -10.42
CA SER A 44 -22.34 -9.92 -9.25
C SER A 44 -21.98 -8.44 -9.39
N LEU A 45 -22.08 -7.69 -8.29
CA LEU A 45 -21.42 -6.40 -8.16
C LEU A 45 -19.92 -6.63 -8.07
N VAL A 46 -19.16 -5.92 -8.90
CA VAL A 46 -17.69 -6.02 -8.93
C VAL A 46 -17.10 -4.80 -8.24
N THR A 47 -16.28 -5.02 -7.23
CA THR A 47 -15.50 -3.98 -6.55
C THR A 47 -14.02 -4.19 -6.81
N PHE A 48 -13.28 -3.07 -6.88
CA PHE A 48 -11.84 -3.05 -7.10
C PHE A 48 -11.16 -2.26 -5.99
N PHE A 49 -10.09 -2.80 -5.43
CA PHE A 49 -9.28 -2.15 -4.40
C PHE A 49 -7.85 -2.00 -4.90
N ASP A 50 -7.32 -0.78 -4.84
CA ASP A 50 -5.88 -0.57 -5.04
C ASP A 50 -5.12 -1.01 -3.80
N ILE A 51 -4.34 -2.08 -3.94
CA ILE A 51 -3.54 -2.66 -2.86
C ILE A 51 -2.04 -2.34 -3.01
N THR A 52 -1.67 -1.51 -3.99
CA THR A 52 -0.29 -1.14 -4.28
C THR A 52 0.40 -0.59 -3.02
N LEU A 53 -0.30 0.24 -2.24
CA LEU A 53 0.23 0.81 -1.02
C LEU A 53 0.34 -0.20 0.13
N ALA A 54 -0.64 -1.09 0.29
CA ALA A 54 -0.60 -2.12 1.34
C ALA A 54 0.61 -3.04 1.13
N LEU A 55 0.83 -3.48 -0.10
CA LEU A 55 2.00 -4.29 -0.44
C LEU A 55 3.29 -3.49 -0.35
N ILE A 56 3.41 -2.30 -0.95
CA ILE A 56 4.64 -1.50 -0.82
C ILE A 56 4.96 -1.21 0.65
N THR A 57 3.96 -0.94 1.49
CA THR A 57 4.15 -0.69 2.93
C THR A 57 4.61 -1.94 3.66
N ILE A 58 3.97 -3.08 3.45
CA ILE A 58 4.39 -4.36 4.03
C ILE A 58 5.81 -4.69 3.57
N LEU A 59 6.09 -4.59 2.27
CA LEU A 59 7.41 -4.81 1.72
C LEU A 59 8.45 -3.83 2.28
N ARG A 60 8.09 -2.58 2.59
CA ARG A 60 9.02 -1.59 3.14
C ARG A 60 9.28 -1.77 4.64
N VAL A 61 8.31 -2.31 5.37
CA VAL A 61 8.46 -2.67 6.79
C VAL A 61 9.21 -4.00 6.95
N TYR A 62 9.05 -4.92 6.00
CA TYR A 62 9.60 -6.29 6.08
C TYR A 62 10.81 -6.59 5.18
N SER A 63 11.13 -5.80 4.14
CA SER A 63 12.27 -6.09 3.26
C SER A 63 13.52 -5.25 3.58
N THR A 64 14.63 -5.98 3.78
CA THR A 64 16.03 -5.52 3.73
C THR A 64 16.73 -5.90 2.41
N GLU A 65 16.00 -6.38 1.40
CA GLU A 65 16.58 -6.98 0.19
C GLU A 65 16.12 -6.33 -1.12
N ASP A 66 17.06 -6.28 -2.07
CA ASP A 66 16.94 -5.68 -3.40
C ASP A 66 16.08 -6.56 -4.33
N ARG A 67 15.14 -5.97 -5.06
CA ARG A 67 14.24 -6.71 -5.96
C ARG A 67 14.68 -6.57 -7.42
N PRO A 68 14.69 -7.66 -8.23
CA PRO A 68 15.26 -7.66 -9.59
C PRO A 68 14.63 -6.67 -10.59
N TYR A 69 13.42 -6.19 -10.31
CA TYR A 69 12.61 -5.41 -11.26
C TYR A 69 12.39 -3.96 -10.86
N ARG A 70 13.08 -3.46 -9.82
CA ARG A 70 12.93 -2.08 -9.36
C ARG A 70 14.21 -1.61 -8.70
N LYS A 71 14.78 -0.49 -9.18
CA LYS A 71 15.85 0.21 -8.44
C LYS A 71 15.34 0.52 -7.03
N THR A 72 16.19 0.27 -6.04
CA THR A 72 15.97 0.63 -4.65
C THR A 72 15.64 2.12 -4.59
N MET A 73 14.40 2.44 -4.21
CA MET A 73 13.94 3.82 -4.05
C MET A 73 14.31 4.27 -2.65
N SER A 74 14.92 5.45 -2.52
CA SER A 74 15.20 5.98 -1.18
C SER A 74 13.89 6.25 -0.44
N LYS A 75 13.92 6.23 0.90
CA LYS A 75 12.75 6.61 1.71
C LYS A 75 12.21 7.99 1.32
N GLN A 76 13.11 8.92 1.00
CA GLN A 76 12.78 10.30 0.64
C GLN A 76 12.07 10.38 -0.72
N ASP A 77 12.54 9.61 -1.72
CA ASP A 77 11.90 9.54 -3.03
C ASP A 77 10.48 8.96 -2.92
N ALA A 78 10.32 7.92 -2.09
CA ALA A 78 9.02 7.30 -1.87
C ALA A 78 8.04 8.23 -1.15
N VAL A 79 8.50 9.00 -0.15
CA VAL A 79 7.69 10.05 0.50
C VAL A 79 7.30 11.14 -0.51
N SER A 80 8.24 11.52 -1.38
CA SER A 80 8.00 12.55 -2.40
C SER A 80 6.97 12.09 -3.43
N GLU A 81 7.02 10.82 -3.83
CA GLU A 81 6.05 10.22 -4.75
C GLU A 81 4.65 10.11 -4.13
N ILE A 82 4.56 9.74 -2.84
CA ILE A 82 3.31 9.72 -2.08
C ILE A 82 2.69 11.12 -2.02
N LYS A 83 3.50 12.15 -1.73
CA LYS A 83 3.04 13.55 -1.73
C LYS A 83 2.59 14.01 -3.12
N ARG A 84 3.31 13.62 -4.18
CA ARG A 84 3.02 14.02 -5.56
C ARG A 84 1.68 13.50 -6.06
N ASN A 85 1.30 12.26 -5.72
CA ASN A 85 0.03 11.69 -6.18
C ASN A 85 -1.06 11.70 -5.09
N PHE A 86 -0.90 12.55 -4.07
CA PHE A 86 -1.88 12.75 -3.00
C PHE A 86 -3.24 13.18 -3.56
N GLY A 87 -4.32 12.52 -3.15
CA GLY A 87 -5.68 12.83 -3.61
C GLY A 87 -5.99 12.41 -5.05
N THR A 88 -5.08 11.70 -5.72
CA THR A 88 -5.31 11.15 -7.08
C THR A 88 -5.10 9.64 -7.11
N GLN A 89 -3.85 9.17 -7.04
CA GLN A 89 -3.55 7.73 -6.88
C GLN A 89 -3.65 7.28 -5.42
N PHE A 90 -3.54 8.21 -4.47
CA PHE A 90 -3.61 7.91 -3.06
C PHE A 90 -4.85 8.53 -2.44
N ASP A 91 -5.58 7.74 -1.67
CA ASP A 91 -6.59 8.26 -0.76
C ASP A 91 -5.94 9.28 0.21
N PRO A 92 -6.50 10.49 0.35
CA PRO A 92 -5.92 11.54 1.20
C PRO A 92 -5.73 11.14 2.66
N LEU A 93 -6.66 10.35 3.22
CA LEU A 93 -6.59 9.93 4.62
C LEU A 93 -5.50 8.90 4.82
N MET A 94 -5.40 7.92 3.92
CA MET A 94 -4.38 6.87 3.98
C MET A 94 -2.97 7.43 3.76
N ALA A 95 -2.81 8.34 2.79
CA ALA A 95 -1.54 9.01 2.57
C ALA A 95 -1.10 9.84 3.78
N LYS A 96 -2.04 10.54 4.43
CA LYS A 96 -1.76 11.32 5.64
C LYS A 96 -1.31 10.44 6.80
N ILE A 97 -2.06 9.38 7.13
CA ILE A 97 -1.71 8.45 8.21
C ILE A 97 -0.31 7.85 8.00
N PHE A 98 0.04 7.54 6.75
CA PHE A 98 1.34 7.00 6.42
C PHE A 98 2.47 8.01 6.63
N LEU A 99 2.30 9.24 6.11
CA LEU A 99 3.30 10.31 6.25
C LEU A 99 3.53 10.67 7.73
N ASP A 100 2.46 10.75 8.52
CA ASP A 100 2.52 11.05 9.95
C ASP A 100 3.30 9.95 10.71
N LYS A 101 3.07 8.68 10.37
CA LYS A 101 3.81 7.55 10.97
C LYS A 101 5.29 7.55 10.59
N GLU A 102 5.63 7.81 9.33
CA GLU A 102 7.03 7.85 8.89
C GLU A 102 7.80 8.98 9.59
N GLU A 103 7.20 10.18 9.72
CA GLU A 103 7.79 11.30 10.45
C GLU A 103 8.02 10.98 11.94
N SER A 104 7.03 10.32 12.56
CA SER A 104 7.13 9.89 13.97
C SER A 104 8.27 8.89 14.17
N ILE A 105 8.40 7.88 13.30
CA ILE A 105 9.49 6.88 13.36
C ILE A 105 10.85 7.56 13.14
N GLY A 106 10.96 8.47 12.17
CA GLY A 106 12.19 9.21 11.92
C GLY A 106 12.63 10.02 13.14
N THR A 107 11.69 10.71 13.79
CA THR A 107 11.95 11.48 15.01
C THR A 107 12.43 10.61 16.17
N LEU A 108 11.84 9.41 16.34
CA LEU A 108 12.25 8.46 17.38
C LEU A 108 13.66 7.91 17.15
N MET A 109 14.02 7.63 15.89
CA MET A 109 15.37 7.17 15.53
C MET A 109 16.43 8.23 15.84
N ILE A 110 16.19 9.50 15.50
CA ILE A 110 17.14 10.60 15.81
C ILE A 110 17.36 10.72 17.32
N LYS A 111 16.29 10.69 18.12
CA LYS A 111 16.39 10.74 19.59
C LYS A 111 17.18 9.56 20.16
N ALA A 112 17.01 8.36 19.59
CA ALA A 112 17.76 7.19 20.02
C ALA A 112 19.27 7.35 19.76
N ASP A 113 19.65 7.88 18.60
CA ASP A 113 21.05 8.14 18.25
C ASP A 113 21.68 9.21 19.16
N GLU A 114 20.97 10.30 19.45
CA GLU A 114 21.41 11.33 20.39
C GLU A 114 21.69 10.76 21.78
N LEU A 115 20.77 9.93 22.30
CA LEU A 115 20.93 9.27 23.60
C LEU A 115 22.09 8.28 23.62
N MET A 116 22.30 7.52 22.54
CA MET A 116 23.43 6.60 22.44
C MET A 116 24.77 7.36 22.41
N ASN A 117 24.84 8.48 21.70
CA ASN A 117 26.05 9.30 21.63
C ASN A 117 26.35 9.98 22.97
N ALA A 118 25.33 10.50 23.66
CA ALA A 118 25.48 11.08 25.00
C ALA A 118 25.98 10.04 26.02
N ASN A 119 25.46 8.81 25.98
CA ASN A 119 25.93 7.72 26.86
C ASN A 119 27.36 7.28 26.54
N LYS A 120 27.77 7.24 25.27
CA LYS A 120 29.16 6.94 24.88
C LYS A 120 30.15 7.98 25.42
N LEU A 121 29.78 9.26 25.41
CA LEU A 121 30.60 10.34 25.96
C LEU A 121 30.68 10.26 27.48
N ARG A 122 29.58 9.91 28.15
CA ARG A 122 29.52 9.77 29.60
C ARG A 122 30.33 8.59 30.14
N ASN A 123 30.45 7.51 29.36
CA ASN A 123 31.21 6.30 29.72
C ASN A 123 32.72 6.38 29.37
N ARG A 124 33.19 7.49 28.80
CA ARG A 124 34.61 7.74 28.44
C ARG A 124 35.32 8.68 29.42
N ASN A 125 34.61 9.26 30.38
CA ASN A 125 35.13 10.07 31.50
C ASN A 125 35.05 9.27 32.80
#